data_AF-A0A484I4J8-F1
#
_entry.id   AF-A0A484I4J8-F1
#
_cell.length_a   1.000
_cell.length_b   1.000
_cell.length_c   1.000
_cell.angle_alpha   90.00
_cell.angle_beta   90.00
_cell.angle_gamma   90.00
#
_symmetry.space_group_name_H-M   'P 1'
#
loop_
_entity.id
_entity.type
_entity.pdbx_description
1 polymer ?
#
loop_
_entity_poly.entity_id
_entity_poly.type
_entity_poly.pdbx_seq_one_letter_code
_entity_poly.pdbx_strand_id
1 'polypeptide(L)'
;MAFINGLEWVIIILVIVVIFFGAKKIPELARSMGKATSEFQKARIEAKKTLENDSADGKIGQQNSVDREKLESIAETLGVDYSNKNDQDLKNAIDEKLKKQDS
;
A
#
# COMPACT_ATOMS: atom_id res chain seq x y z
N MET A 1 51.95 6.77 17.51
CA MET A 1 50.55 7.02 17.92
C MET A 1 49.71 5.92 17.29
N ALA A 2 48.89 5.23 18.10
CA ALA A 2 48.02 4.18 17.58
C ALA A 2 46.91 4.83 16.73
N PHE A 3 46.76 4.38 15.49
CA PHE A 3 45.64 4.78 14.63
C PHE A 3 44.39 4.08 15.16
N ILE A 4 43.57 4.84 15.88
CA ILE A 4 42.22 4.44 16.28
C ILE A 4 41.41 4.28 15.00
N ASN A 5 41.21 3.04 14.55
CA ASN A 5 40.41 2.73 13.38
C ASN A 5 38.93 2.97 13.69
N GLY A 6 38.12 3.35 12.70
CA GLY A 6 36.68 3.64 12.89
C GLY A 6 35.88 2.52 13.57
N LEU A 7 36.36 1.27 13.51
CA LEU A 7 35.78 0.15 14.25
C LEU A 7 35.80 0.33 15.77
N GLU A 8 36.82 1.01 16.33
CA GLU A 8 36.90 1.27 17.77
C GLU A 8 35.76 2.19 18.24
N TRP A 9 35.46 3.24 17.46
CA TRP A 9 34.31 4.11 17.73
C TRP A 9 32.98 3.37 17.66
N VAL A 10 32.81 2.45 16.70
CA VAL A 10 31.60 1.61 16.60
C VAL A 10 31.45 0.72 17.82
N ILE A 11 32.54 0.11 18.31
CA ILE A 11 32.53 -0.72 19.50
C ILE A 11 32.18 0.10 20.74
N ILE A 12 32.75 1.29 20.91
CA ILE A 12 32.46 2.19 22.04
C ILE A 12 30.98 2.54 22.08
N ILE A 13 30.39 2.93 20.94
CA ILE A 13 28.97 3.25 20.84
C ILE A 13 28.10 2.03 21.20
N LEU A 14 28.47 0.85 20.71
CA LEU A 14 27.75 -0.39 21.00
C LEU A 14 27.77 -0.72 22.50
N VAL A 15 28.93 -0.56 23.16
CA VAL A 15 29.05 -0.77 24.62
C VAL A 15 28.17 0.20 25.40
N ILE A 16 28.16 1.49 25.01
CA ILE A 16 27.29 2.50 25.63
C ILE A 16 25.82 2.08 25.51
N VAL A 17 25.37 1.74 24.29
CA VAL A 17 24.00 1.26 24.05
C VAL A 17 23.68 0.03 24.91
N VAL A 18 24.60 -0.92 25.02
CA VAL A 18 24.42 -2.13 25.84
C VAL A 18 24.35 -1.81 27.34
N ILE A 19 25.03 -0.78 27.84
CA ILE A 19 24.93 -0.37 29.25
C ILE A 19 23.56 0.27 29.54
N PHE A 20 23.11 1.17 28.67
CA PHE A 20 21.84 1.87 28.85
C PHE A 20 20.62 0.97 28.61
N PHE A 21 20.65 0.15 27.56
CA PHE A 21 19.53 -0.72 27.19
C PHE A 21 19.66 -2.13 27.79
N GLY A 22 20.86 -2.56 28.17
CA GLY A 22 21.12 -3.92 28.64
C GLY A 22 21.38 -4.90 27.49
N ALA A 23 22.34 -5.81 27.67
CA ALA A 23 22.73 -6.81 26.67
C ALA A 23 21.58 -7.75 26.23
N LYS A 24 20.54 -7.88 27.07
CA LYS A 24 19.35 -8.70 26.78
C LYS A 24 18.35 -8.02 25.84
N LYS A 25 18.37 -6.69 25.70
CA LYS A 25 17.37 -5.97 24.89
C LYS A 25 17.62 -6.07 23.40
N ILE A 26 18.88 -6.06 22.96
CA ILE A 26 19.25 -6.26 21.55
C ILE A 26 18.67 -7.58 20.98
N PRO A 27 18.90 -8.77 21.58
CA PRO A 27 18.35 -10.02 21.07
C PRO A 27 16.83 -10.13 21.23
N GLU A 28 16.24 -9.51 22.25
CA GLU A 28 14.79 -9.46 22.45
C GLU A 28 14.08 -8.64 21.36
N LEU A 29 14.65 -7.48 21.01
CA LEU A 29 14.20 -6.64 19.89
C LEU A 29 14.37 -7.36 18.56
N ALA A 30 15.52 -7.99 18.30
CA ALA A 30 15.72 -8.76 17.08
C ALA A 30 14.69 -9.91 16.93
N ARG A 31 14.41 -10.63 18.02
CA ARG A 31 13.40 -11.72 18.03
C ARG A 31 11.99 -11.20 17.79
N SER A 32 11.58 -10.13 18.46
CA SER A 32 10.23 -9.56 18.30
C SER A 32 10.04 -8.93 16.91
N MET A 33 11.02 -8.21 16.41
CA MET A 33 11.01 -7.62 15.07
C MET A 33 11.06 -8.69 13.97
N GLY A 34 11.80 -9.77 14.19
CA GLY A 34 11.83 -10.93 13.30
C GLY A 34 10.48 -11.66 13.24
N LYS A 35 9.81 -11.84 14.39
CA LYS A 35 8.45 -12.39 14.45
C LYS A 35 7.45 -11.49 13.72
N ALA A 36 7.47 -10.18 14.00
CA ALA A 36 6.58 -9.21 13.35
C ALA A 36 6.77 -9.21 11.82
N THR A 37 8.01 -9.19 11.34
CA THR A 37 8.31 -9.28 9.90
C THR A 37 7.83 -10.60 9.31
N SER A 38 8.02 -11.73 10.01
CA SER A 38 7.57 -13.04 9.53
C SER A 38 6.06 -13.13 9.40
N GLU A 39 5.31 -12.70 10.42
CA GLU A 39 3.84 -12.68 10.37
C GLU A 39 3.32 -11.71 9.31
N PHE A 40 3.97 -10.55 9.14
CA PHE A 40 3.63 -9.61 8.08
C PHE A 40 3.83 -10.20 6.68
N GLN A 41 4.93 -10.93 6.46
CA GLN A 41 5.18 -11.61 5.18
C GLN A 41 4.15 -12.73 4.92
N LYS A 42 3.79 -13.51 5.94
CA LYS A 42 2.72 -14.52 5.82
C LYS A 42 1.39 -13.88 5.44
N ALA A 43 1.00 -12.80 6.14
CA ALA A 43 -0.22 -12.06 5.86
C ALA A 43 -0.22 -11.48 4.44
N ARG A 44 0.92 -10.98 3.95
CA ARG A 44 1.06 -10.51 2.55
C ARG A 44 0.86 -11.64 1.54
N ILE A 45 1.44 -12.81 1.79
CA ILE A 45 1.30 -13.98 0.90
C ILE A 45 -0.16 -14.45 0.88
N GLU A 46 -0.81 -14.51 2.03
CA GLU A 46 -2.21 -14.89 2.16
C GLU A 46 -3.15 -13.86 1.52
N ALA A 47 -2.89 -12.57 1.70
CA ALA A 47 -3.61 -11.49 1.02
C ALA A 47 -3.45 -11.58 -0.51
N LYS A 48 -2.25 -11.85 -1.01
CA LYS A 48 -2.03 -12.05 -2.45
C LYS A 48 -2.78 -13.28 -2.95
N LYS A 49 -2.73 -14.39 -2.21
CA LYS A 49 -3.41 -15.64 -2.55
C LYS A 49 -4.94 -15.46 -2.56
N THR A 50 -5.50 -14.76 -1.58
CA THR A 50 -6.94 -14.46 -1.55
C THR A 50 -7.33 -13.58 -2.74
N LEU A 51 -6.61 -12.50 -3.03
CA LEU A 51 -6.88 -11.67 -4.22
C LEU A 51 -6.79 -12.45 -5.55
N GLU A 52 -5.85 -13.39 -5.68
CA GLU A 52 -5.72 -14.25 -6.86
C GLU A 52 -6.83 -15.32 -6.93
N ASN A 53 -7.30 -15.85 -5.80
CA ASN A 53 -8.38 -16.83 -5.74
C ASN A 53 -9.78 -16.20 -5.82
N ASP A 54 -9.98 -14.99 -5.27
CA ASP A 54 -11.21 -14.21 -5.35
C ASP A 54 -11.42 -13.65 -6.77
N SER A 55 -10.33 -13.53 -7.55
CA SER A 55 -10.41 -13.30 -9.00
C SER A 55 -10.87 -14.55 -9.79
N ALA A 56 -10.78 -15.74 -9.19
CA ALA A 56 -11.27 -17.00 -9.75
C ALA A 56 -12.63 -17.42 -9.18
N ASP A 57 -13.00 -16.96 -7.97
CA ASP A 57 -14.29 -17.19 -7.32
C ASP A 57 -14.83 -15.84 -6.82
N GLY A 58 -15.64 -15.19 -7.65
CA GLY A 58 -15.98 -13.76 -7.56
C GLY A 58 -16.77 -13.34 -6.31
N LYS A 59 -16.13 -13.28 -5.15
CA LYS A 59 -16.67 -12.65 -3.94
C LYS A 59 -15.57 -11.88 -3.21
N ILE A 60 -15.82 -10.58 -3.08
CA ILE A 60 -15.08 -9.57 -2.29
C ILE A 60 -13.95 -8.85 -3.04
N GLY A 61 -14.36 -8.10 -4.06
CA GLY A 61 -13.66 -6.92 -4.58
C GLY A 61 -14.65 -5.74 -4.68
N GLN A 62 -15.24 -5.32 -3.56
CA GLN A 62 -16.02 -4.08 -3.50
C GLN A 62 -15.06 -2.88 -3.57
N GLN A 63 -14.64 -2.53 -4.78
CA GLN A 63 -14.24 -1.19 -5.26
C GLN A 63 -13.75 -1.32 -6.71
N ASN A 64 -14.64 -1.75 -7.62
CA ASN A 64 -14.44 -1.46 -9.04
C ASN A 64 -15.73 -1.22 -9.82
N SER A 65 -16.88 -1.14 -9.15
CA SER A 65 -17.95 -0.30 -9.65
C SER A 65 -17.58 1.12 -9.26
N VAL A 66 -17.11 1.92 -10.22
CA VAL A 66 -17.27 3.37 -10.06
C VAL A 66 -18.77 3.54 -9.82
N ASP A 67 -19.15 3.93 -8.60
CA ASP A 67 -20.56 4.03 -8.20
C ASP A 67 -21.24 4.84 -9.30
N ARG A 68 -22.26 4.26 -9.94
CA ARG A 68 -22.95 4.87 -11.07
C ARG A 68 -23.36 6.30 -10.74
N GLU A 69 -23.74 6.54 -9.49
CA GLU A 69 -24.00 7.85 -8.90
C GLU A 69 -22.84 8.86 -9.06
N LYS A 70 -21.57 8.44 -8.90
CA LYS A 70 -20.40 9.29 -9.16
C LYS A 70 -20.21 9.59 -10.64
N LEU A 71 -20.41 8.58 -11.51
CA LEU A 71 -20.36 8.80 -12.95
C LEU A 71 -21.45 9.76 -13.40
N GLU A 72 -22.66 9.64 -12.85
CA GLU A 72 -23.79 10.53 -13.11
C GLU A 72 -23.52 11.95 -12.61
N SER A 73 -22.94 12.11 -11.41
CA SER A 73 -22.56 13.43 -10.86
C SER A 73 -21.52 14.16 -11.73
N ILE A 74 -20.54 13.42 -12.24
CA ILE A 74 -19.51 13.96 -13.15
C ILE A 74 -20.13 14.27 -14.52
N ALA A 75 -21.00 13.40 -15.03
CA ALA A 75 -21.70 13.60 -16.28
C ALA A 75 -22.61 14.83 -16.23
N GLU A 76 -23.36 15.02 -15.14
CA GLU A 76 -24.19 16.21 -14.88
C GLU A 76 -23.34 17.49 -14.91
N THR A 77 -22.19 17.47 -14.23
CA THR A 77 -21.25 18.60 -14.20
C THR A 77 -20.68 18.93 -15.59
N LEU A 78 -20.46 17.91 -16.42
CA LEU A 78 -19.92 18.04 -17.77
C LEU A 78 -21.00 18.21 -18.86
N GLY A 79 -22.28 18.21 -18.49
CA GLY A 79 -23.41 18.29 -19.42
C GLY A 79 -23.50 17.09 -20.37
N VAL A 80 -23.16 15.89 -19.90
CA VAL A 80 -23.18 14.63 -20.65
C VAL A 80 -24.49 13.90 -20.38
N ASP A 81 -25.26 13.60 -21.43
CA ASP A 81 -26.48 12.78 -21.30
C ASP A 81 -26.15 11.34 -20.88
N TYR A 82 -26.69 10.91 -19.73
CA TYR A 82 -26.42 9.60 -19.12
C TYR A 82 -27.63 8.67 -19.02
N SER A 83 -28.86 9.16 -19.26
CA SER A 83 -30.11 8.41 -19.01
C SER A 83 -30.26 7.13 -19.83
N ASN A 84 -29.63 7.05 -21.01
CA ASN A 84 -29.68 5.87 -21.89
C ASN A 84 -28.33 5.17 -22.04
N LYS A 85 -27.35 5.45 -21.16
CA LYS A 85 -26.00 4.90 -21.25
C LYS A 85 -25.75 3.83 -20.18
N ASN A 86 -25.00 2.80 -20.57
CA ASN A 86 -24.43 1.86 -19.60
C ASN A 86 -23.17 2.47 -18.95
N ASP A 87 -22.67 1.84 -17.89
CA ASP A 87 -21.60 2.41 -17.07
C ASP A 87 -20.27 2.56 -17.84
N GLN A 88 -20.01 1.71 -18.83
CA GLN A 88 -18.81 1.81 -19.68
C GLN A 88 -18.93 2.94 -20.71
N ASP A 89 -20.09 3.06 -21.35
CA ASP A 89 -20.37 4.11 -22.34
C ASP A 89 -20.43 5.50 -21.70
N LEU A 90 -20.92 5.57 -20.45
CA LEU A 90 -20.92 6.78 -19.66
C LEU A 90 -19.49 7.22 -19.30
N LYS A 91 -18.66 6.28 -18.86
CA LYS A 91 -17.25 6.53 -18.55
C LYS A 91 -16.49 7.02 -19.78
N ASN A 92 -16.67 6.36 -20.93
CA ASN A 92 -16.03 6.77 -22.19
C ASN A 92 -16.48 8.17 -22.63
N ALA A 93 -17.76 8.51 -22.46
CA ALA A 93 -18.28 9.83 -22.80
C ALA A 93 -17.74 10.95 -21.89
N ILE A 94 -17.57 10.66 -20.60
CA ILE A 94 -16.93 11.56 -19.64
C ILE A 94 -15.45 11.77 -20.01
N ASP A 95 -14.71 10.69 -20.28
CA ASP A 95 -13.30 10.75 -20.63
C ASP A 95 -13.06 11.52 -21.94
N GLU A 96 -13.93 11.35 -22.95
CA GLU A 96 -13.86 12.08 -24.21
C GLU A 96 -14.10 13.59 -24.02
N LYS A 97 -15.03 13.95 -23.13
CA LYS A 97 -15.35 15.35 -22.81
C LYS A 97 -14.25 16.04 -22.01
N LEU A 98 -13.67 15.35 -21.02
CA LEU A 98 -12.52 15.84 -20.27
C LEU A 98 -11.33 16.14 -21.18
N LYS A 99 -11.00 15.20 -22.08
CA LYS A 99 -9.88 15.37 -23.02
C LYS A 99 -10.10 16.53 -24.02
N LYS A 100 -11.34 16.81 -24.40
CA LYS A 100 -11.69 17.95 -25.28
C LYS A 100 -11.74 19.29 -24.55
N GLN A 101 -11.87 19.29 -23.22
CA GLN A 101 -11.94 20.50 -22.40
C GLN A 101 -10.56 21.00 -21.98
N ASP A 102 -9.57 20.10 -21.86
CA ASP A 102 -8.17 20.44 -21.52
C ASP A 102 -7.31 20.82 -22.74
N SER A 103 -7.86 20.87 -23.96
CA SER A 103 -7.19 21.30 -25.21
C SER A 103 -7.88 22.52 -25.81
#